data_AF-A0AAE1NGC4-F1
#
_entry.id   AF-A0AAE1NGC4-F1
#
_cell.length_a   1.000
_cell.length_b   1.000
_cell.length_c   1.000
_cell.angle_alpha   90.00
_cell.angle_beta   90.00
_cell.angle_gamma   90.00
#
_symmetry.space_group_name_H-M   'P 1'
#
loop_
_entity.id
_entity.type
_entity.pdbx_description
1 polymer ?
#
loop_
_entity_poly.entity_id
_entity_poly.type
_entity_poly.pdbx_seq_one_letter_code
_entity_poly.pdbx_strand_id
1 'polypeptide(L)'
;MVLYILPTFYFAGYPPPPLLPSPTTTTKKGHFIISRRHQQQQQQQNINKHLNPLSLHPPPPLSPLSSSFSVTCLVVTAPGNIQARARHASNTWARTNSGEGGRGACSKVYFLTSERDSRLENVIVSKYSSYVDLWGKVLDGFHSLDPNSSHWFMKADDDSYLVGHNLVALLSGLDAAKSHYIGLPLIYSPKNGQPIEFNSGGAARLRSKSLNTSTTSTTTTTRHNHLQ
;
A
#
# COMPACT_ATOMS: atom_id res chain seq x y z
N MET A 1 20.78 14.86 -3.17
CA MET A 1 20.72 13.73 -4.12
C MET A 1 19.25 13.37 -4.29
N VAL A 2 18.65 13.83 -5.39
CA VAL A 2 17.22 13.74 -5.71
C VAL A 2 16.98 12.42 -6.44
N LEU A 3 16.19 11.50 -5.90
CA LEU A 3 15.83 10.27 -6.62
C LEU A 3 14.46 10.47 -7.30
N TYR A 4 14.53 10.80 -8.59
CA TYR A 4 13.41 10.78 -9.50
C TYR A 4 12.84 9.35 -9.60
N ILE A 5 11.53 9.19 -9.39
CA ILE A 5 10.80 8.07 -10.00
C ILE A 5 10.58 8.50 -11.44
N LEU A 6 11.47 8.07 -12.34
CA LEU A 6 11.23 8.17 -13.77
C LEU A 6 10.12 7.18 -14.15
N PRO A 7 9.03 7.63 -14.80
CA PRO A 7 8.34 6.76 -15.74
C PRO A 7 9.26 6.58 -16.96
N THR A 8 9.10 5.47 -17.69
CA THR A 8 9.79 5.10 -18.94
C THR A 8 11.22 4.57 -18.80
N PHE A 9 11.37 3.27 -19.06
CA PHE A 9 12.59 2.65 -19.53
C PHE A 9 13.00 3.32 -20.85
N TYR A 10 14.14 4.02 -20.85
CA TYR A 10 14.85 4.39 -22.07
C TYR A 10 15.88 3.29 -22.33
N PHE A 11 15.59 2.38 -23.26
CA PHE A 11 16.63 1.57 -23.91
C PHE A 11 17.30 2.47 -24.94
N ALA A 12 18.61 2.68 -24.82
CA ALA A 12 19.40 3.34 -25.86
C ALA A 12 19.32 2.48 -27.15
N GLY A 13 18.77 3.04 -28.24
CA GLY A 13 18.79 2.42 -29.56
C GLY A 13 17.50 2.46 -30.38
N TYR A 14 16.35 2.86 -29.83
CA TYR A 14 15.11 2.98 -30.59
C TYR A 14 14.74 4.45 -30.86
N PRO A 15 14.33 4.81 -32.09
CA PRO A 15 13.84 6.17 -32.38
C PRO A 15 12.60 6.47 -31.53
N PRO A 16 12.43 7.73 -31.09
CA PRO A 16 11.28 8.11 -30.28
C PRO A 16 9.98 7.84 -31.05
N PRO A 17 8.92 7.34 -30.37
CA PRO A 17 7.63 7.10 -31.01
C PRO A 17 7.04 8.44 -31.51
N PRO A 18 6.30 8.43 -32.64
CA PRO A 18 5.70 9.63 -33.19
C PRO A 18 4.72 10.26 -32.19
N LEU A 19 4.74 11.60 -32.13
CA LEU A 19 3.87 12.39 -31.27
C LEU A 19 2.40 12.09 -31.60
N LEU A 20 1.67 11.55 -30.63
CA LEU A 20 0.23 11.34 -30.75
C LEU A 20 -0.50 12.70 -30.78
N PRO A 21 -1.57 12.82 -31.59
CA PRO A 21 -2.35 14.05 -31.68
C PRO A 21 -3.06 14.40 -30.36
N SER A 22 -3.21 15.70 -30.12
CA SER A 22 -3.85 16.29 -28.94
C SER A 22 -5.26 15.74 -28.70
N PRO A 23 -5.66 15.47 -27.45
CA PRO A 23 -6.96 14.88 -27.15
C PRO A 23 -8.10 15.88 -27.42
N THR A 24 -8.98 15.54 -28.35
CA THR A 24 -10.29 16.17 -28.49
C THR A 24 -11.19 15.76 -27.31
N THR A 25 -11.71 16.74 -26.59
CA THR A 25 -12.72 16.54 -25.55
C THR A 25 -14.02 16.02 -26.15
N THR A 26 -14.34 14.74 -25.94
CA THR A 26 -15.66 14.18 -26.25
C THR A 26 -16.47 14.05 -24.96
N THR A 27 -17.46 14.92 -24.80
CA THR A 27 -18.41 14.89 -23.68
C THR A 27 -19.44 13.78 -23.94
N LYS A 28 -19.34 12.64 -23.23
CA LYS A 28 -20.47 11.69 -23.12
C LYS A 28 -21.26 12.00 -21.84
N LYS A 29 -22.58 12.14 -22.03
CA LYS A 29 -23.58 12.46 -21.02
C LYS A 29 -23.46 11.60 -19.75
N GLY A 30 -23.53 12.24 -18.58
CA GLY A 30 -24.18 11.68 -17.40
C GLY A 30 -23.43 10.65 -16.55
N HIS A 31 -22.10 10.68 -16.50
CA HIS A 31 -21.32 10.06 -15.41
C HIS A 31 -19.98 10.77 -15.30
N PHE A 32 -19.69 11.41 -14.16
CA PHE A 32 -18.37 11.99 -13.88
C PHE A 32 -17.37 10.85 -13.62
N ILE A 33 -16.86 10.21 -14.67
CA ILE A 33 -15.65 9.41 -14.58
C ILE A 33 -14.48 10.37 -14.66
N ILE A 34 -13.95 10.76 -13.49
CA ILE A 34 -12.65 11.43 -13.47
C ILE A 34 -11.64 10.39 -13.98
N SER A 35 -11.07 10.62 -15.16
CA SER A 35 -10.05 9.74 -15.72
C SER A 35 -8.93 9.51 -14.71
N ARG A 36 -8.47 8.26 -14.55
CA ARG A 36 -7.33 7.92 -13.67
C ARG A 36 -6.12 8.82 -13.91
N ARG A 37 -5.92 9.28 -15.16
CA ARG A 37 -4.85 10.22 -15.52
C ARG A 37 -5.04 11.60 -14.91
N HIS A 38 -6.26 12.13 -14.87
CA HIS A 38 -6.56 13.40 -14.22
C HIS A 38 -6.44 13.30 -12.70
N GLN A 39 -6.88 12.20 -12.10
CA GLN A 39 -6.66 11.95 -10.67
C GLN A 39 -5.17 11.86 -10.35
N GLN A 40 -4.38 11.12 -11.13
CA GLN A 40 -2.93 11.00 -10.94
C GLN A 40 -2.20 12.34 -11.10
N GLN A 41 -2.59 13.18 -12.08
CA GLN A 41 -1.97 14.49 -12.28
C GLN A 41 -2.29 15.47 -11.14
N GLN A 42 -3.54 15.50 -10.67
CA GLN A 42 -3.91 16.29 -9.49
C GLN A 42 -3.22 15.77 -8.22
N GLN A 43 -3.08 14.44 -8.10
CA GLN A 43 -2.35 13.80 -7.02
C GLN A 43 -0.87 14.22 -7.02
N GLN A 44 -0.19 14.18 -8.17
CA GLN A 44 1.20 14.60 -8.31
C GLN A 44 1.40 16.07 -7.97
N GLN A 45 0.49 16.94 -8.40
CA GLN A 45 0.53 18.38 -8.11
C GLN A 45 0.31 18.68 -6.62
N ASN A 46 -0.54 17.92 -5.92
CA ASN A 46 -0.76 18.08 -4.48
C ASN A 46 0.40 17.52 -3.65
N ILE A 47 1.01 16.41 -4.09
CA ILE A 47 2.22 15.84 -3.46
C ILE A 47 3.35 16.89 -3.46
N ASN A 48 3.60 17.52 -4.60
CA ASN A 48 4.66 18.52 -4.73
C ASN A 48 4.43 19.78 -3.87
N LYS A 49 3.19 20.07 -3.47
CA LYS A 49 2.85 21.23 -2.63
C LYS A 49 3.01 20.98 -1.13
N HIS A 50 2.95 19.73 -0.68
CA HIS A 50 2.96 19.37 0.74
C HIS A 50 4.19 18.56 1.19
N LEU A 51 5.04 18.13 0.26
CA LEU A 51 6.35 17.61 0.61
C LEU A 51 7.25 18.77 1.04
N ASN A 52 7.21 19.11 2.34
CA ASN A 52 8.45 19.49 2.99
C ASN A 52 9.42 18.33 2.75
N PRO A 53 10.62 18.55 2.20
CA PRO A 53 11.60 17.48 2.10
C PRO A 53 11.74 16.93 3.52
N LEU A 54 11.29 15.70 3.74
CA LEU A 54 11.60 14.96 4.95
C LEU A 54 13.10 15.18 5.12
N SER A 55 13.49 15.85 6.21
CA SER A 55 14.89 16.09 6.51
C SER A 55 15.47 14.70 6.77
N LEU A 56 15.91 14.07 5.70
CA LEU A 56 16.48 12.73 5.69
C LEU A 56 17.83 12.89 6.37
N HIS A 57 17.83 12.79 7.70
CA HIS A 57 19.05 12.49 8.42
C HIS A 57 19.66 11.24 7.76
N PRO A 58 20.99 11.22 7.57
CA PRO A 58 21.65 10.03 7.06
C PRO A 58 21.21 8.83 7.92
N PRO A 59 20.86 7.70 7.30
CA PRO A 59 20.42 6.54 8.06
C PRO A 59 21.52 6.20 9.07
N PRO A 60 21.18 5.95 10.34
CA PRO A 60 22.17 5.54 11.31
C PRO A 60 22.92 4.31 10.78
N PRO A 61 24.23 4.17 11.08
CA PRO A 61 24.99 3.00 10.68
C PRO A 61 24.23 1.74 11.12
N LEU A 62 24.09 0.79 10.20
CA LEU A 62 23.32 -0.44 10.42
C LEU A 62 23.93 -1.19 11.61
N SER A 63 23.31 -1.05 12.79
CA SER A 63 23.60 -1.86 13.96
C SER A 63 23.44 -3.34 13.58
N PRO A 64 24.24 -4.27 14.16
CA PRO A 64 23.96 -5.69 14.01
C PRO A 64 22.50 -5.92 14.41
N LEU A 65 21.75 -6.52 13.49
CA LEU A 65 20.28 -6.65 13.46
C LEU A 65 19.75 -7.44 14.68
N SER A 66 19.83 -6.85 15.86
CA SER A 66 19.53 -7.47 17.13
C SER A 66 18.23 -6.85 17.67
N SER A 67 17.14 -7.47 17.25
CA SER A 67 15.73 -7.35 17.68
C SER A 67 14.77 -6.60 16.74
N SER A 68 13.71 -7.31 16.35
CA SER A 68 12.36 -6.75 16.12
C SER A 68 11.99 -6.07 14.79
N PHE A 69 12.62 -6.37 13.66
CA PHE A 69 12.04 -5.99 12.35
C PHE A 69 11.17 -7.11 11.76
N SER A 70 9.86 -7.09 12.05
CA SER A 70 8.87 -7.97 11.43
C SER A 70 7.74 -7.18 10.79
N VAL A 71 7.58 -7.36 9.49
CA VAL A 71 6.53 -6.71 8.67
C VAL A 71 5.62 -7.80 8.11
N THR A 72 4.34 -7.76 8.46
CA THR A 72 3.30 -8.53 7.77
C THR A 72 2.72 -7.70 6.65
N CYS A 73 2.81 -8.20 5.42
CA CYS A 73 2.29 -7.55 4.22
C CYS A 73 0.98 -8.20 3.79
N LEU A 74 -0.05 -7.38 3.63
CA LEU A 74 -1.35 -7.71 3.07
C LEU A 74 -1.40 -7.17 1.64
N VAL A 75 -1.25 -8.05 0.65
CA VAL A 75 -1.28 -7.70 -0.77
C VAL A 75 -2.70 -7.89 -1.29
N VAL A 76 -3.35 -6.80 -1.66
CA VAL A 76 -4.73 -6.82 -2.16
C VAL A 76 -4.72 -7.10 -3.65
N THR A 77 -5.45 -8.13 -4.07
CA THR A 77 -5.55 -8.53 -5.48
C THR A 77 -6.96 -9.02 -5.83
N ALA A 78 -7.18 -9.34 -7.10
CA ALA A 78 -8.40 -9.95 -7.62
C ALA A 78 -8.07 -11.23 -8.39
N PRO A 79 -8.99 -12.19 -8.53
CA PRO A 79 -8.72 -13.46 -9.20
C PRO A 79 -8.12 -13.30 -10.61
N GLY A 80 -8.66 -12.36 -11.40
CA GLY A 80 -8.14 -12.06 -12.74
C GLY A 80 -6.73 -11.44 -12.79
N ASN A 81 -6.23 -10.90 -11.67
CA ASN A 81 -4.92 -10.25 -11.59
C ASN A 81 -3.82 -11.16 -11.05
N ILE A 82 -4.15 -12.36 -10.57
CA ILE A 82 -3.17 -13.21 -9.87
C ILE A 82 -1.97 -13.52 -10.78
N GLN A 83 -2.26 -13.94 -12.01
CA GLN A 83 -1.21 -14.23 -12.99
C GLN A 83 -0.57 -12.98 -13.58
N ALA A 84 -1.36 -11.95 -13.88
CA ALA A 84 -0.83 -10.76 -14.53
C ALA A 84 -0.03 -9.85 -13.59
N ARG A 85 -0.27 -9.92 -12.27
CA ARG A 85 0.22 -8.93 -11.30
C ARG A 85 0.72 -9.56 -10.00
N ALA A 86 -0.15 -10.23 -9.24
CA ALA A 86 0.20 -10.68 -7.88
C ALA A 86 1.40 -11.62 -7.83
N ARG A 87 1.57 -12.50 -8.84
CA ARG A 87 2.75 -13.36 -8.97
C ARG A 87 4.07 -12.58 -8.99
N HIS A 88 4.07 -11.37 -9.59
CA HIS A 88 5.27 -10.56 -9.72
C HIS A 88 5.65 -9.97 -8.36
N ALA A 89 4.68 -9.51 -7.57
CA ALA A 89 4.93 -9.12 -6.18
C ALA A 89 5.46 -10.31 -5.36
N SER A 90 4.83 -11.47 -5.46
CA SER A 90 5.23 -12.72 -4.79
C SER A 90 6.66 -13.13 -5.13
N ASN A 91 7.07 -13.00 -6.40
CA ASN A 91 8.40 -13.39 -6.88
C ASN A 91 9.47 -12.30 -6.70
N THR A 92 9.13 -11.13 -6.15
CA THR A 92 10.06 -10.01 -5.97
C THR A 92 10.03 -9.46 -4.54
N TRP A 93 9.40 -8.31 -4.31
CA TRP A 93 9.47 -7.57 -3.06
C TRP A 93 8.68 -8.22 -1.91
N ALA A 94 7.66 -9.04 -2.23
CA ALA A 94 6.83 -9.72 -1.24
C ALA A 94 7.35 -11.13 -0.89
N ARG A 95 8.62 -11.43 -1.18
CA ARG A 95 9.26 -12.70 -0.77
C ARG A 95 9.55 -12.71 0.72
N THR A 96 9.26 -13.83 1.38
CA THR A 96 9.55 -14.06 2.81
C THR A 96 10.90 -14.76 3.03
N ASN A 97 11.34 -15.59 2.08
CA ASN A 97 12.54 -16.41 2.20
C ASN A 97 13.78 -15.70 1.64
N SER A 98 14.91 -15.85 2.34
CA SER A 98 16.24 -15.35 1.96
C SER A 98 16.97 -16.28 0.98
N GLY A 99 16.35 -16.54 -0.17
CA GLY A 99 17.02 -17.27 -1.25
C GLY A 99 18.06 -16.41 -1.98
N GLU A 100 18.66 -16.98 -3.04
CA GLU A 100 19.54 -16.25 -3.94
C GLU A 100 18.79 -15.01 -4.50
N GLY A 101 19.33 -13.81 -4.25
CA GLY A 101 18.67 -12.52 -4.48
C GLY A 101 18.21 -11.75 -3.23
N GLY A 102 18.39 -12.31 -2.02
CA GLY A 102 18.16 -11.63 -0.74
C GLY A 102 16.72 -11.72 -0.20
N ARG A 103 16.50 -11.11 0.98
CA ARG A 103 15.20 -11.09 1.66
C ARG A 103 14.31 -9.96 1.09
N GLY A 104 13.03 -10.24 0.84
CA GLY A 104 12.05 -9.22 0.44
C GLY A 104 11.74 -8.22 1.56
N ALA A 105 10.83 -7.28 1.27
CA ALA A 105 10.39 -6.26 2.23
C ALA A 105 9.56 -6.83 3.39
N CYS A 106 9.09 -8.07 3.25
CA CYS A 106 8.08 -8.68 4.11
C CYS A 106 8.65 -9.87 4.90
N SER A 107 8.22 -10.02 6.15
CA SER A 107 8.51 -11.19 6.98
C SER A 107 7.43 -12.26 6.86
N LYS A 108 6.18 -11.82 6.70
CA LYS A 108 5.02 -12.65 6.36
C LYS A 108 4.25 -11.93 5.26
N VAL A 109 3.67 -12.70 4.35
CA VAL A 109 2.83 -12.17 3.28
C VAL A 109 1.53 -12.92 3.24
N TYR A 110 0.43 -12.17 3.13
CA TYR A 110 -0.91 -12.67 2.89
C TYR A 110 -1.46 -12.02 1.63
N PHE A 111 -2.03 -12.83 0.74
CA PHE A 111 -2.75 -12.33 -0.43
C PHE A 111 -4.24 -12.26 -0.12
N LEU A 112 -4.83 -11.07 -0.25
CA LEU A 112 -6.23 -10.81 0.00
C LEU A 112 -7.00 -10.77 -1.33
N THR A 113 -7.85 -11.76 -1.54
CA THR A 113 -8.62 -11.96 -2.78
C THR A 113 -10.05 -12.40 -2.45
N SER A 114 -10.93 -12.45 -3.45
CA SER A 114 -12.31 -12.94 -3.31
C SER A 114 -12.44 -14.44 -3.57
N GLU A 115 -11.43 -15.07 -4.15
CA GLU A 115 -11.42 -16.50 -4.45
C GLU A 115 -10.04 -17.09 -4.16
N ARG A 116 -10.02 -18.33 -3.67
CA ARG A 116 -8.78 -19.06 -3.40
C ARG A 116 -8.10 -19.43 -4.72
N ASP A 117 -6.77 -19.33 -4.73
CA ASP A 117 -5.94 -19.73 -5.86
C ASP A 117 -4.72 -20.49 -5.33
N SER A 118 -4.46 -21.68 -5.88
CA SER A 118 -3.36 -22.55 -5.43
C SER A 118 -1.97 -22.00 -5.76
N ARG A 119 -1.88 -20.97 -6.60
CA ARG A 119 -0.62 -20.34 -7.04
C ARG A 119 -0.16 -19.24 -6.07
N LEU A 120 -1.00 -18.88 -5.11
CA LEU A 120 -0.67 -17.92 -4.05
C LEU A 120 -0.59 -18.65 -2.70
N GLU A 121 0.44 -18.30 -1.93
CA GLU A 121 0.57 -18.75 -0.55
C GLU A 121 -0.24 -17.84 0.39
N ASN A 122 -0.66 -18.36 1.56
CA ASN A 122 -1.29 -17.56 2.63
C ASN A 122 -2.46 -16.67 2.15
N VAL A 123 -3.41 -17.27 1.45
CA VAL A 123 -4.56 -16.55 0.90
C VAL A 123 -5.63 -16.29 1.96
N ILE A 124 -6.02 -15.03 2.11
CA ILE A 124 -7.22 -14.59 2.84
C ILE A 124 -8.33 -14.37 1.82
N VAL A 125 -9.45 -15.06 2.01
CA VAL A 125 -10.63 -14.95 1.14
C VAL A 125 -11.64 -14.01 1.78
N SER A 126 -11.97 -12.93 1.09
CA SER A 126 -12.99 -11.96 1.48
C SER A 126 -14.27 -12.17 0.68
N LYS A 127 -15.43 -11.92 1.29
CA LYS A 127 -16.73 -11.94 0.59
C LYS A 127 -16.89 -10.78 -0.41
N TYR A 128 -16.13 -9.71 -0.21
CA TYR A 128 -16.11 -8.53 -1.06
C TYR A 128 -15.21 -8.75 -2.27
N SER A 129 -15.67 -8.38 -3.46
CA SER A 129 -15.03 -8.72 -4.74
C SER A 129 -14.92 -7.56 -5.73
N SER A 130 -15.65 -6.47 -5.51
CA SER A 130 -15.73 -5.34 -6.43
C SER A 130 -14.81 -4.19 -6.02
N TYR A 131 -14.78 -3.14 -6.83
CA TYR A 131 -14.08 -1.92 -6.46
C TYR A 131 -14.85 -1.08 -5.43
N VAL A 132 -16.20 -1.15 -5.44
CA VAL A 132 -17.04 -0.30 -4.57
C VAL A 132 -17.04 -0.77 -3.12
N ASP A 133 -16.81 -2.06 -2.89
CA ASP A 133 -16.72 -2.70 -1.57
C ASP A 133 -15.26 -3.00 -1.17
N LEU A 134 -14.29 -2.43 -1.89
CA LEU A 134 -12.86 -2.64 -1.66
C LEU A 134 -12.42 -2.27 -0.24
N TRP A 135 -13.08 -1.29 0.38
CA TRP A 135 -12.85 -0.96 1.79
C TRP A 135 -13.20 -2.12 2.72
N GLY A 136 -14.37 -2.75 2.51
CA GLY A 136 -14.80 -3.93 3.25
C GLY A 136 -13.82 -5.09 3.08
N LYS A 137 -13.36 -5.32 1.85
CA LYS A 137 -12.32 -6.31 1.55
C LYS A 137 -11.07 -6.09 2.41
N VAL A 138 -10.53 -4.86 2.40
CA VAL A 138 -9.33 -4.50 3.16
C VAL A 138 -9.53 -4.69 4.67
N LEU A 139 -10.71 -4.34 5.20
CA LEU A 139 -11.05 -4.57 6.60
C LEU A 139 -11.08 -6.06 6.95
N ASP A 140 -11.75 -6.89 6.15
CA ASP A 140 -11.76 -8.36 6.33
C ASP A 140 -10.33 -8.92 6.36
N GLY A 141 -9.47 -8.41 5.49
CA GLY A 141 -8.05 -8.74 5.47
C GLY A 141 -7.35 -8.44 6.79
N PHE A 142 -7.44 -7.21 7.28
CA PHE A 142 -6.81 -6.83 8.55
C PHE A 142 -7.39 -7.57 9.76
N HIS A 143 -8.70 -7.83 9.80
CA HIS A 143 -9.33 -8.63 10.87
C HIS A 143 -8.88 -10.09 10.87
N SER A 144 -8.45 -10.61 9.73
CA SER A 144 -7.96 -11.98 9.61
C SER A 144 -6.49 -12.14 10.04
N LEU A 145 -5.77 -11.04 10.24
CA LEU A 145 -4.38 -11.07 10.68
C LEU A 145 -4.29 -11.12 12.20
N ASP A 146 -3.38 -11.94 12.74
CA ASP A 146 -3.06 -11.89 14.16
C ASP A 146 -2.32 -10.58 14.49
N PRO A 147 -2.88 -9.70 15.34
CA PRO A 147 -2.29 -8.40 15.66
C PRO A 147 -0.97 -8.52 16.45
N ASN A 148 -0.66 -9.68 17.01
CA ASN A 148 0.59 -9.94 17.73
C ASN A 148 1.68 -10.58 16.86
N SER A 149 1.35 -10.99 15.64
CA SER A 149 2.23 -11.76 14.76
C SER A 149 3.39 -10.97 14.16
N SER A 150 3.36 -9.63 14.24
CA SER A 150 4.38 -8.72 13.71
C SER A 150 4.36 -7.37 14.40
N HIS A 151 5.46 -6.62 14.27
CA HIS A 151 5.57 -5.24 14.78
C HIS A 151 4.96 -4.23 13.82
N TRP A 152 4.94 -4.54 12.53
CA TRP A 152 4.42 -3.69 11.49
C TRP A 152 3.47 -4.45 10.57
N PHE A 153 2.41 -3.77 10.15
CA PHE A 153 1.41 -4.30 9.23
C PHE A 153 1.30 -3.35 8.04
N MET A 154 1.43 -3.88 6.83
CA MET A 154 1.41 -3.09 5.60
C MET A 154 0.31 -3.58 4.68
N LYS A 155 -0.49 -2.68 4.12
CA LYS A 155 -1.31 -2.96 2.94
C LYS A 155 -0.61 -2.44 1.70
N ALA A 156 -0.62 -3.21 0.62
CA ALA A 156 -0.18 -2.81 -0.72
C ALA A 156 -1.09 -3.41 -1.79
N ASP A 157 -1.07 -2.87 -3.01
CA ASP A 157 -1.80 -3.43 -4.15
C ASP A 157 -0.91 -4.39 -4.96
N ASP A 158 -1.53 -5.22 -5.81
CA ASP A 158 -0.83 -6.18 -6.67
C ASP A 158 0.04 -5.55 -7.77
N ASP A 159 -0.12 -4.24 -8.01
CA ASP A 159 0.67 -3.43 -8.92
C ASP A 159 1.61 -2.43 -8.19
N SER A 160 1.77 -2.57 -6.87
CA SER A 160 2.78 -1.84 -6.09
C SER A 160 4.16 -2.50 -6.17
N TYR A 161 5.23 -1.72 -6.01
CA TYR A 161 6.60 -2.21 -5.82
C TYR A 161 7.24 -1.55 -4.61
N LEU A 162 7.90 -2.34 -3.77
CA LEU A 162 8.56 -1.86 -2.54
C LEU A 162 10.05 -2.16 -2.56
N VAL A 163 10.84 -1.16 -2.16
CA VAL A 163 12.29 -1.32 -1.95
C VAL A 163 12.52 -1.68 -0.48
N GLY A 164 12.79 -2.96 -0.21
CA GLY A 164 12.90 -3.48 1.16
C GLY A 164 13.92 -2.74 2.04
N HIS A 165 15.10 -2.41 1.50
CA HIS A 165 16.12 -1.65 2.22
C HIS A 165 15.63 -0.28 2.68
N ASN A 166 14.86 0.44 1.84
CA ASN A 166 14.31 1.74 2.20
C ASN A 166 13.23 1.62 3.27
N LEU A 167 12.42 0.56 3.20
CA LEU A 167 11.43 0.27 4.24
C LEU A 167 12.10 -0.01 5.58
N VAL A 168 13.16 -0.82 5.61
CA VAL A 168 13.93 -1.10 6.83
C VAL A 168 14.49 0.18 7.44
N ALA A 169 15.14 1.01 6.62
CA ALA A 169 15.72 2.27 7.05
C ALA A 169 14.65 3.24 7.62
N LEU A 170 13.46 3.29 7.01
CA LEU A 170 12.34 4.09 7.52
C LEU A 170 11.91 3.64 8.92
N LEU A 171 11.74 2.33 9.13
CA LEU A 171 11.19 1.80 10.38
C LEU A 171 12.22 1.65 11.50
N SER A 172 13.52 1.59 11.18
CA SER A 172 14.57 1.57 12.20
C SER A 172 14.58 2.83 13.07
N GLY A 173 14.00 3.94 12.60
CA GLY A 173 13.85 5.17 13.37
C GLY A 173 12.55 5.27 14.18
N LEU A 174 11.68 4.26 14.14
CA LEU A 174 10.34 4.32 14.74
C LEU A 174 10.12 3.20 15.76
N ASP A 175 9.32 3.51 16.78
CA ASP A 175 8.96 2.56 17.83
C ASP A 175 7.59 1.93 17.52
N ALA A 176 7.57 0.64 17.20
CA ALA A 176 6.35 -0.09 16.88
C ALA A 176 5.35 -0.21 18.06
N ALA A 177 5.78 0.07 19.30
CA ALA A 177 4.91 0.14 20.45
C ALA A 177 4.10 1.45 20.51
N LYS A 178 4.52 2.47 19.75
CA LYS A 178 3.76 3.72 19.58
C LYS A 178 2.82 3.63 18.38
N SER A 179 1.74 4.40 18.43
CA SER A 179 0.76 4.45 17.35
C SER A 179 1.32 5.21 16.15
N HIS A 180 1.59 4.48 15.07
CA HIS A 180 2.04 5.03 13.80
C HIS A 180 1.10 4.59 12.67
N TYR A 181 0.69 5.55 11.85
CA TYR A 181 0.01 5.33 10.57
C TYR A 181 0.76 6.09 9.48
N ILE A 182 1.40 5.35 8.57
CA ILE A 182 2.35 5.91 7.61
C ILE A 182 1.88 5.57 6.20
N GLY A 183 1.97 6.54 5.30
CA GLY A 183 1.67 6.39 3.89
C GLY A 183 1.87 7.71 3.16
N LEU A 184 1.41 7.75 1.92
CA LEU A 184 1.39 8.97 1.13
C LEU A 184 0.09 9.75 1.41
N PRO A 185 0.11 10.87 2.14
CA PRO A 185 -1.10 11.62 2.47
C PRO A 185 -1.68 12.27 1.22
N LEU A 186 -2.99 12.16 1.06
CA LEU A 186 -3.82 12.83 0.07
C LEU A 186 -4.89 13.63 0.80
N ILE A 187 -5.21 14.79 0.24
CA ILE A 187 -6.26 15.66 0.78
C ILE A 187 -7.44 15.64 -0.20
N TYR A 188 -8.62 15.29 0.30
CA TYR A 188 -9.88 15.45 -0.40
C TYR A 188 -10.67 16.60 0.22
N SER A 189 -10.95 17.63 -0.58
CA SER A 189 -11.72 18.79 -0.16
C SER A 189 -13.11 18.77 -0.81
N PRO A 190 -14.16 18.32 -0.10
CA PRO A 190 -15.52 18.36 -0.62
C PRO A 190 -16.00 19.82 -0.73
N LYS A 191 -16.90 20.11 -1.68
CA LYS A 191 -17.39 21.47 -1.95
C LYS A 191 -17.96 22.18 -0.71
N ASN A 192 -18.63 21.44 0.17
CA ASN A 192 -19.31 21.96 1.36
C ASN A 192 -18.88 21.21 2.64
N GLY A 193 -17.59 20.91 2.80
CA GLY A 193 -17.12 20.21 4.00
C GLY A 193 -15.65 20.46 4.30
N GLN A 194 -15.22 19.93 5.44
CA GLN A 194 -13.82 20.04 5.85
C GLN A 194 -12.93 19.15 4.98
N PRO A 195 -11.69 19.58 4.68
CA PRO A 195 -10.70 18.72 4.04
C PRO A 195 -10.48 17.45 4.86
N ILE A 196 -10.44 16.31 4.17
CA ILE A 196 -10.16 15.01 4.76
C ILE A 196 -8.80 14.55 4.26
N GLU A 197 -7.90 14.30 5.20
CA GLU A 197 -6.61 13.67 4.91
C GLU A 197 -6.73 12.15 4.99
N PHE A 198 -6.19 11.46 4.00
CA PHE A 198 -6.14 10.00 3.96
C PHE A 198 -4.93 9.53 3.17
N ASN A 199 -4.40 8.36 3.49
CA ASN A 199 -3.28 7.80 2.74
C ASN A 199 -3.74 7.26 1.38
N SER A 200 -2.95 7.46 0.33
CA SER A 200 -3.15 6.86 -0.99
C SER A 200 -3.23 5.32 -0.92
N GLY A 201 -4.06 4.73 -1.78
CA GLY A 201 -4.28 3.27 -1.81
C GLY A 201 -3.08 2.46 -2.28
N GLY A 202 -2.48 2.87 -3.40
CA GLY A 202 -1.42 2.12 -4.09
C GLY A 202 0.01 2.48 -3.66
N ALA A 203 0.18 3.51 -2.83
CA ALA A 203 1.49 3.92 -2.30
C ALA A 203 1.96 3.09 -1.10
N ALA A 204 1.27 1.97 -0.83
CA ALA A 204 1.31 1.22 0.41
C ALA A 204 0.90 2.04 1.66
N ARG A 205 0.40 1.35 2.67
CA ARG A 205 0.02 1.94 3.97
C ARG A 205 0.52 1.07 5.09
N LEU A 206 1.28 1.65 6.00
CA LEU A 206 1.89 0.95 7.13
C LEU A 206 1.21 1.36 8.44
N ARG A 207 1.08 0.39 9.35
CA ARG A 207 0.57 0.57 10.70
C ARG A 207 1.49 -0.14 11.69
N SER A 208 1.75 0.51 12.82
CA SER A 208 2.41 -0.11 13.99
C SER A 208 1.52 -1.17 14.65
N LYS A 209 2.13 -2.12 15.37
CA LYS A 209 1.43 -3.11 16.22
C LYS A 209 0.41 -2.46 17.17
N SER A 210 0.81 -1.40 17.87
CA SER A 210 -0.04 -0.70 18.85
C SER A 210 -1.39 -0.25 18.25
N LEU A 211 -1.35 0.40 17.08
CA LEU A 211 -2.54 0.82 16.34
C LEU A 211 -3.44 -0.36 15.91
N ASN A 212 -2.84 -1.50 15.53
CA ASN A 212 -3.61 -2.68 15.12
C ASN A 212 -4.35 -3.31 16.32
N THR A 213 -3.70 -3.35 17.49
CA THR A 213 -4.33 -3.86 18.72
C THR A 213 -5.50 -3.01 19.22
N SER A 214 -5.40 -1.67 19.14
CA SER A 214 -6.49 -0.76 19.54
C SER A 214 -7.75 -0.89 18.69
N THR A 215 -7.60 -1.27 17.42
CA THR A 215 -8.75 -1.49 16.52
C THR A 215 -9.56 -2.72 16.96
N THR A 216 -8.89 -3.73 17.54
CA THR A 216 -9.51 -4.99 17.99
C THR A 216 -10.22 -4.83 19.35
N SER A 217 -9.64 -4.06 20.29
CA SER A 217 -10.26 -3.83 21.60
C SER A 217 -11.54 -3.00 21.52
N THR A 218 -11.65 -2.12 20.54
CA THR A 218 -12.85 -1.27 20.37
C THR A 218 -14.06 -2.09 19.93
N THR A 219 -13.88 -3.22 19.23
CA THR A 219 -15.00 -4.06 18.78
C THR A 219 -15.62 -4.90 19.90
N THR A 220 -14.87 -5.17 20.98
CA THR A 220 -15.37 -5.96 22.12
C THR A 220 -16.23 -5.12 23.07
N THR A 221 -15.94 -3.81 23.23
CA THR A 221 -16.65 -2.96 24.19
C THR A 221 -18.05 -2.53 23.71
N THR A 222 -18.32 -2.49 22.40
CA THR A 222 -19.63 -2.03 21.88
C THR A 222 -20.71 -3.13 21.87
N ARG A 223 -20.39 -4.41 22.11
CA ARG A 223 -21.39 -5.50 22.09
C ARG A 223 -22.14 -5.74 23.41
N HIS A 224 -21.80 -5.05 24.51
CA HIS A 224 -22.43 -5.34 25.82
C HIS A 224 -23.45 -4.31 26.33
N ASN A 225 -23.67 -3.18 25.65
CA ASN A 225 -24.54 -2.12 26.17
C ASN A 225 -25.80 -1.85 25.34
N HIS A 226 -26.33 -2.82 24.59
CA HIS A 226 -27.57 -2.62 23.82
C HIS A 226 -28.55 -3.79 23.86
N LEU A 227 -28.70 -4.43 25.01
CA LEU A 227 -29.85 -5.29 25.33
C LEU A 227 -30.16 -5.18 26.84
N GLN A 228 -30.73 -4.04 27.25
CA GLN A 228 -31.68 -3.92 28.36
C GLN A 228 -32.66 -2.80 28.06
#